data_AF-A0AAU6AK22-F1
#
_entry.id   AF-A0AAU6AK22-F1
#
_cell.length_a   1.000
_cell.length_b   1.000
_cell.length_c   1.000
_cell.angle_alpha   90.00
_cell.angle_beta   90.00
_cell.angle_gamma   90.00
#
_symmetry.space_group_name_H-M   'P 1'
#
loop_
_entity.id
_entity.type
_entity.pdbx_description
1 polymer ?
#
loop_
_entity_poly.entity_id
_entity_poly.type
_entity_poly.pdbx_seq_one_letter_code
_entity_poly.pdbx_strand_id
1 'polypeptide(L)'
;MSRFGTGVRRGVMAADQFTQVANGLFRDSRLSYKAKGIFGYVSTHRDGWQVTVAHMVSVGPDGREAVRAGLKELERYGYLIRERMRRPNGTLGEVVYSITDRPATLDVALLEATSTLAIEDEHDAGFGAGIRRGVMAADQFTQIANGLFRDSRLSYKAKGLFGLLSTHRDGWRMTVADIARRGRDGEAAVKSGLKDLEKHGFLVRERERDPDGTLGGAAYFITDLPSLQSRRS
;
A
#
# COMPACT_ATOMS: atom_id res chain seq x y z
N MET A 1 -38.41 -32.24 8.07
CA MET A 1 -37.77 -32.79 6.86
C MET A 1 -36.70 -31.81 6.38
N SER A 2 -35.43 -32.12 6.64
CA SER A 2 -34.30 -31.25 6.30
C SER A 2 -33.89 -31.46 4.84
N ARG A 3 -34.15 -30.47 3.97
CA ARG A 3 -33.60 -30.42 2.61
C ARG A 3 -32.48 -29.38 2.58
N PHE A 4 -31.36 -29.69 3.22
CA PHE A 4 -30.11 -29.06 2.86
C PHE A 4 -29.43 -30.03 1.88
N GLY A 5 -29.45 -29.68 0.60
CA GLY A 5 -28.63 -30.35 -0.42
C GLY A 5 -27.14 -30.27 -0.07
N THR A 6 -26.33 -31.13 -0.67
CA THR A 6 -24.89 -31.20 -0.44
C THR A 6 -24.24 -29.85 -0.81
N GLY A 7 -23.99 -29.01 0.19
CA GLY A 7 -23.41 -27.67 0.01
C GLY A 7 -21.90 -27.69 0.24
N VAL A 8 -21.14 -27.15 -0.71
CA VAL A 8 -19.69 -26.91 -0.52
C VAL A 8 -19.50 -25.78 0.48
N ARG A 9 -18.93 -26.08 1.64
CA ARG A 9 -18.47 -25.07 2.60
C ARG A 9 -16.96 -24.89 2.43
N ARG A 10 -16.55 -23.68 2.06
CA ARG A 10 -15.14 -23.31 1.95
C ARG A 10 -14.62 -22.80 3.30
N GLY A 11 -13.42 -23.24 3.68
CA GLY A 11 -12.70 -22.74 4.87
C GLY A 11 -12.01 -21.40 4.59
N VAL A 12 -11.10 -21.01 5.49
CA VAL A 12 -10.21 -19.86 5.26
C VAL A 12 -9.34 -20.14 4.03
N MET A 13 -9.29 -19.19 3.10
CA MET A 13 -8.50 -19.31 1.88
C MET A 13 -7.26 -18.41 1.96
N ALA A 14 -6.22 -18.74 1.19
CA ALA A 14 -5.04 -17.87 1.06
C ALA A 14 -5.43 -16.45 0.60
N ALA A 15 -6.46 -16.33 -0.23
CA ALA A 15 -7.04 -15.07 -0.68
C ALA A 15 -7.57 -14.17 0.45
N ASP A 16 -7.89 -14.73 1.61
CA ASP A 16 -8.34 -13.96 2.78
C ASP A 16 -7.17 -13.36 3.60
N GLN A 17 -5.92 -13.73 3.26
CA GLN A 17 -4.72 -13.39 4.03
C GLN A 17 -3.88 -12.27 3.40
N PHE A 18 -4.31 -11.70 2.27
CA PHE A 18 -3.64 -10.58 1.62
C PHE A 18 -4.63 -9.50 1.22
N THR A 19 -4.11 -8.30 1.02
CA THR A 19 -4.81 -7.15 0.47
C THR A 19 -4.21 -6.83 -0.89
N GLN A 20 -5.07 -6.65 -1.89
CA GLN A 20 -4.67 -6.11 -3.19
C GLN A 20 -5.03 -4.63 -3.24
N VAL A 21 -4.09 -3.80 -3.67
CA VAL A 21 -4.24 -2.35 -3.75
C VAL A 21 -3.66 -1.83 -5.05
N ALA A 22 -4.39 -1.00 -5.78
CA ALA A 22 -3.92 -0.36 -7.00
C ALA A 22 -2.61 0.42 -6.75
N ASN A 23 -1.64 0.26 -7.67
CA ASN A 23 -0.33 0.93 -7.58
C ASN A 23 -0.46 2.45 -7.52
N GLY A 24 -1.53 2.99 -8.12
CA GLY A 24 -1.85 4.42 -8.09
C GLY A 24 -1.91 5.01 -6.68
N LEU A 25 -2.56 4.34 -5.72
CA LEU A 25 -2.62 4.80 -4.33
C LEU A 25 -1.22 4.96 -3.72
N PHE A 26 -0.40 3.92 -3.82
CA PHE A 26 0.95 3.95 -3.24
C PHE A 26 1.89 4.91 -3.98
N ARG A 27 1.64 5.18 -5.27
CA ARG A 27 2.44 6.09 -6.10
C ARG A 27 1.94 7.53 -6.09
N ASP A 28 0.76 7.82 -5.55
CA ASP A 28 0.24 9.18 -5.46
C ASP A 28 1.14 10.03 -4.54
N SER A 29 1.85 10.98 -5.13
CA SER A 29 2.78 11.87 -4.43
C SER A 29 2.06 12.91 -3.55
N ARG A 30 0.76 13.11 -3.78
CA ARG A 30 -0.08 13.98 -2.96
C ARG A 30 -0.39 13.35 -1.60
N LEU A 31 -0.18 12.05 -1.45
CA LEU A 31 -0.37 11.31 -0.20
C LEU A 31 0.94 11.20 0.61
N SER A 32 0.81 11.36 1.93
CA SER A 32 1.83 10.96 2.91
C SER A 32 1.91 9.44 3.00
N TYR A 33 3.07 8.92 3.39
CA TYR A 33 3.24 7.48 3.64
C TYR A 33 2.34 7.00 4.77
N LYS A 34 2.05 7.87 5.73
CA LYS A 34 1.10 7.55 6.79
C LYS A 34 -0.31 7.33 6.24
N ALA A 35 -0.79 8.21 5.37
CA ALA A 35 -2.10 8.04 4.72
C ALA A 35 -2.15 6.75 3.90
N LYS A 36 -1.09 6.46 3.13
CA LYS A 36 -0.94 5.21 2.37
C LYS A 36 -1.02 3.96 3.25
N GLY A 37 -0.33 3.96 4.39
CA GLY A 37 -0.39 2.82 5.33
C GLY A 37 -1.71 2.72 6.10
N ILE A 38 -2.35 3.84 6.43
CA ILE A 38 -3.70 3.86 6.99
C ILE A 38 -4.68 3.21 6.01
N PHE A 39 -4.61 3.59 4.73
CA PHE A 39 -5.43 2.97 3.69
C PHE A 39 -5.21 1.45 3.66
N GLY A 40 -3.96 1.01 3.56
CA GLY A 40 -3.63 -0.42 3.54
C GLY A 40 -4.16 -1.18 4.77
N TYR A 41 -4.11 -0.59 5.97
CA TYR A 41 -4.70 -1.18 7.17
C TYR A 41 -6.22 -1.32 7.09
N VAL A 42 -6.92 -0.25 6.69
CA VAL A 42 -8.38 -0.27 6.54
C VAL A 42 -8.79 -1.31 5.50
N SER A 43 -8.06 -1.41 4.38
CA SER A 43 -8.29 -2.39 3.31
C SER A 43 -8.15 -3.85 3.76
N THR A 44 -7.48 -4.14 4.88
CA THR A 44 -7.45 -5.51 5.41
C THR A 44 -8.78 -5.97 6.00
N HIS A 45 -9.72 -5.07 6.26
CA HIS A 45 -11.00 -5.39 6.91
C HIS A 45 -12.10 -5.64 5.87
N ARG A 46 -13.10 -6.43 6.25
CA ARG A 46 -14.26 -6.74 5.39
C ARG A 46 -15.24 -5.56 5.37
N ASP A 47 -16.07 -5.52 4.32
CA ASP A 47 -17.17 -4.57 4.20
C ASP A 47 -18.06 -4.56 5.44
N GLY A 48 -18.48 -3.35 5.85
CA GLY A 48 -19.26 -3.13 7.07
C GLY A 48 -18.44 -3.03 8.36
N TRP A 49 -17.10 -3.12 8.29
CA TRP A 49 -16.25 -2.86 9.44
C TRP A 49 -16.23 -1.37 9.83
N GLN A 50 -16.52 -1.06 11.09
CA GLN A 50 -16.53 0.30 11.61
C GLN A 50 -15.12 0.76 12.01
N VAL A 51 -14.49 1.57 11.17
CA VAL A 51 -13.19 2.19 11.44
C VAL A 51 -13.35 3.27 12.52
N THR A 52 -12.83 3.05 13.73
CA THR A 52 -12.73 4.12 14.73
C THR A 52 -11.29 4.58 14.89
N VAL A 53 -11.09 5.90 15.01
CA VAL A 53 -9.77 6.48 15.28
C VAL A 53 -9.17 5.90 16.56
N ALA A 54 -9.98 5.69 17.60
CA ALA A 54 -9.53 5.11 18.87
C ALA A 54 -8.94 3.70 18.67
N HIS A 55 -9.62 2.86 17.89
CA HIS A 55 -9.12 1.53 17.58
C HIS A 55 -7.83 1.59 16.75
N MET A 56 -7.79 2.41 15.71
CA MET A 56 -6.59 2.57 14.87
C MET A 56 -5.35 3.04 15.65
N VAL A 57 -5.54 3.85 16.69
CA VAL A 57 -4.48 4.26 17.61
C VAL A 57 -4.07 3.12 18.54
N SER A 58 -5.02 2.27 18.97
CA SER A 58 -4.73 1.15 19.87
C SER A 58 -3.91 0.02 19.23
N VAL A 59 -3.90 -0.06 17.90
CA VAL A 59 -3.25 -1.14 17.13
C VAL A 59 -1.91 -0.72 16.52
N GLY A 60 -1.31 0.39 16.98
CA GLY A 60 -0.05 0.87 16.43
C GLY A 60 0.63 1.95 17.26
N PRO A 61 1.85 2.36 16.89
CA PRO A 61 2.60 3.38 17.63
C PRO A 61 2.17 4.82 17.28
N ASP A 62 1.33 5.01 16.26
CA ASP A 62 0.89 6.34 15.82
C ASP A 62 -0.18 6.94 16.74
N GLY A 63 0.03 8.19 17.15
CA GLY A 63 -0.92 8.93 17.97
C GLY A 63 -2.20 9.35 17.24
N ARG A 64 -3.21 9.76 18.02
CA ARG A 64 -4.54 10.17 17.53
C ARG A 64 -4.52 11.22 16.43
N GLU A 65 -3.68 12.25 16.57
CA GLU A 65 -3.59 13.33 15.59
C GLU A 65 -2.94 12.86 14.29
N ALA A 66 -1.99 11.93 14.37
CA ALA A 66 -1.39 11.32 13.19
C ALA A 66 -2.43 10.53 12.38
N VAL A 67 -3.24 9.71 13.05
CA VAL A 67 -4.33 8.94 12.42
C VAL A 67 -5.37 9.87 11.80
N ARG A 68 -5.84 10.89 12.54
CA ARG A 68 -6.81 11.87 12.03
C ARG A 68 -6.31 12.62 10.80
N ALA A 69 -5.06 13.06 10.83
CA ALA A 69 -4.46 13.77 9.69
C ALA A 69 -4.41 12.88 8.45
N GLY A 70 -4.05 11.60 8.60
CA GLY A 70 -4.03 10.64 7.49
C GLY A 70 -5.42 10.35 6.92
N LEU A 71 -6.43 10.16 7.78
CA LEU A 71 -7.82 9.96 7.32
C LEU A 71 -8.37 11.20 6.58
N LYS A 72 -8.11 12.41 7.11
CA LYS A 72 -8.50 13.67 6.46
C LYS A 72 -7.81 13.87 5.11
N GLU A 73 -6.56 13.41 5.00
CA GLU A 73 -5.83 13.43 3.75
C GLU A 73 -6.40 12.48 2.70
N LEU A 74 -6.73 11.24 3.09
CA LEU A 74 -7.42 10.29 2.20
C LEU A 74 -8.77 10.86 1.74
N GLU A 75 -9.51 11.51 2.65
CA GLU A 75 -10.76 12.19 2.33
C GLU A 75 -10.57 13.31 1.32
N ARG A 76 -9.56 14.16 1.53
CA ARG A 76 -9.25 15.29 0.65
C ARG A 76 -9.00 14.87 -0.81
N TYR A 77 -8.37 13.73 -1.03
CA TYR A 77 -8.05 13.24 -2.37
C TYR A 77 -9.02 12.17 -2.90
N GLY A 78 -10.11 11.91 -2.17
CA GLY A 78 -11.20 11.03 -2.61
C GLY A 78 -10.97 9.53 -2.38
N TYR A 79 -9.88 9.14 -1.73
CA TYR A 79 -9.61 7.74 -1.36
C TYR A 79 -10.47 7.26 -0.19
N LEU A 80 -11.08 8.19 0.54
CA LEU A 80 -11.98 7.91 1.65
C LEU A 80 -13.19 8.84 1.54
N ILE A 81 -14.38 8.27 1.66
CA ILE A 81 -15.64 9.01 1.76
C ILE A 81 -16.18 8.77 3.16
N ARG A 82 -16.55 9.86 3.82
CA ARG A 82 -17.09 9.84 5.17
C ARG A 82 -18.58 10.15 5.12
N GLU A 83 -19.41 9.14 5.35
CA GLU A 83 -20.85 9.31 5.45
C GLU A 83 -21.27 9.31 6.91
N ARG A 84 -22.09 10.30 7.30
CA ARG A 84 -22.63 10.38 8.65
C ARG A 84 -24.11 10.05 8.61
N MET A 85 -24.49 8.88 9.11
CA MET A 85 -25.89 8.53 9.22
C MET A 85 -26.56 9.44 10.26
N ARG A 86 -27.75 9.94 9.97
CA ARG A 86 -28.61 10.56 10.99
C ARG A 86 -29.47 9.48 11.61
N ARG A 87 -29.57 9.48 12.94
CA ARG A 87 -30.52 8.59 13.63
C ARG A 87 -31.95 9.06 13.35
N PRO A 88 -32.95 8.17 13.45
CA PRO A 88 -34.36 8.53 13.28
C PRO A 88 -34.84 9.66 14.19
N ASN A 89 -34.19 9.85 15.34
CA ASN A 89 -34.47 10.91 16.32
C ASN A 89 -33.76 12.24 16.03
N GLY A 90 -33.22 12.45 14.83
CA GLY A 90 -32.50 13.68 14.44
C GLY A 90 -31.11 13.83 15.06
N THR A 91 -30.69 12.93 15.96
CA THR A 91 -29.36 12.96 16.55
C THR A 91 -28.33 12.44 15.55
N LEU A 92 -27.11 12.95 15.65
CA LEU A 92 -25.99 12.50 14.84
C LEU A 92 -25.70 11.01 15.11
N GLY A 93 -25.77 10.18 14.07
CA GLY A 93 -25.51 8.74 14.13
C GLY A 93 -24.06 8.38 13.79
N GLU A 94 -23.87 7.09 13.45
CA GLU A 94 -22.56 6.52 13.16
C GLU A 94 -21.93 7.09 11.89
N VAL A 95 -20.61 7.12 11.89
CA VAL A 95 -19.80 7.55 10.75
C VAL A 95 -19.34 6.30 10.04
N VAL A 96 -19.75 6.13 8.78
CA VAL A 96 -19.27 5.08 7.90
C VAL A 96 -18.16 5.65 7.03
N TYR A 97 -17.06 4.90 6.95
CA TYR A 97 -15.95 5.20 6.06
C TYR A 97 -15.98 4.22 4.88
N SER A 98 -16.08 4.76 3.68
CA SER A 98 -15.97 3.99 2.44
C SER A 98 -14.63 4.33 1.80
N ILE A 99 -13.79 3.34 1.48
CA ILE A 99 -12.49 3.57 0.85
C ILE A 99 -12.47 3.04 -0.58
N THR A 100 -11.68 3.69 -1.44
CA THR A 100 -11.40 3.24 -2.82
C THR A 100 -9.93 3.49 -3.14
N ASP A 101 -9.28 2.56 -3.81
CA ASP A 101 -7.91 2.73 -4.33
C ASP A 101 -7.87 3.39 -5.72
N ARG A 102 -9.05 3.61 -6.31
CA ARG A 102 -9.28 4.32 -7.56
C ARG A 102 -10.34 5.42 -7.35
N PRO A 103 -9.95 6.58 -6.80
CA PRO A 103 -10.84 7.71 -6.73
C PRO A 103 -11.07 8.26 -8.14
N ALA A 104 -12.29 8.71 -8.44
CA ALA A 104 -12.64 9.27 -9.76
C ALA A 104 -11.73 10.43 -10.20
N THR A 105 -11.14 11.16 -9.24
CA THR A 105 -10.16 12.22 -9.49
C THR A 105 -8.86 11.70 -10.11
N LEU A 106 -8.46 10.45 -9.80
CA LEU A 106 -7.33 9.79 -10.44
C LEU A 106 -7.68 9.21 -11.79
N ASP A 107 -8.91 8.70 -11.97
CA ASP A 107 -9.32 8.09 -13.24
C ASP A 107 -9.22 9.10 -14.39
N VAL A 108 -9.66 10.35 -14.17
CA VAL A 108 -9.53 11.44 -15.14
C VAL A 108 -8.05 11.72 -15.46
N ALA A 109 -7.19 11.84 -14.43
CA ALA A 109 -5.77 12.11 -14.62
C ALA A 109 -5.02 10.95 -15.30
N LEU A 110 -5.40 9.71 -15.02
CA LEU A 110 -4.80 8.52 -15.63
C LEU A 110 -5.23 8.38 -17.09
N LEU A 111 -6.47 8.69 -17.43
CA LEU A 111 -6.96 8.73 -18.82
C LEU A 111 -6.20 9.79 -19.64
N GLU A 112 -5.98 10.98 -19.08
CA GLU A 112 -5.18 12.03 -19.74
C GLU A 112 -3.71 11.62 -19.93
N ALA A 113 -3.10 11.01 -18.91
CA ALA A 113 -1.70 10.55 -18.98
C ALA A 113 -1.52 9.36 -19.93
N THR A 114 -2.45 8.40 -19.93
CA THR A 114 -2.40 7.22 -20.82
C THR A 114 -2.67 7.58 -22.28
N SER A 115 -3.51 8.59 -22.56
CA SER A 115 -3.65 9.17 -23.89
C SER A 115 -2.38 9.87 -24.39
N THR A 116 -1.54 10.37 -23.49
CA THR A 116 -0.27 11.05 -23.85
C THR A 116 0.87 10.05 -24.09
N LEU A 117 0.86 8.92 -23.38
CA LEU A 117 1.86 7.85 -23.50
C LEU A 117 1.56 6.83 -24.62
N ALA A 118 0.42 6.94 -25.29
CA ALA A 118 0.03 6.05 -26.39
C ALA A 118 0.70 6.39 -27.74
N ILE A 119 1.66 7.32 -27.76
CA ILE A 119 2.48 7.63 -28.93
C ILE A 119 3.95 7.55 -28.49
N GLU A 120 4.52 6.35 -28.58
CA GLU A 120 5.94 6.05 -28.79
C GLU A 120 6.10 4.52 -28.70
N ASP A 121 5.58 3.83 -29.71
CA ASP A 121 5.94 2.44 -29.98
C ASP A 121 6.94 2.48 -31.15
N GLU A 122 8.20 2.81 -30.83
CA GLU A 122 9.30 2.75 -31.80
C GLU A 122 10.19 1.52 -31.56
N HIS A 123 10.22 0.69 -32.61
CA HIS A 123 11.23 -0.29 -33.02
C HIS A 123 11.20 -1.72 -32.46
N ASP A 124 10.57 -2.57 -33.28
CA ASP A 124 11.13 -3.75 -33.95
C ASP A 124 12.52 -4.26 -33.49
N ALA A 125 12.51 -5.44 -32.85
CA ALA A 125 13.58 -6.42 -32.99
C ALA A 125 12.96 -7.82 -32.95
N GLY A 126 13.17 -8.58 -34.02
CA GLY A 126 12.66 -9.93 -34.29
C GLY A 126 12.47 -10.83 -33.08
N PHE A 127 11.22 -11.07 -32.73
CA PHE A 127 10.82 -12.25 -31.97
C PHE A 127 9.96 -13.14 -32.87
N GLY A 128 10.35 -14.40 -33.03
CA GLY A 128 9.60 -15.40 -33.78
C GLY A 128 8.18 -15.63 -33.24
N ALA A 129 7.44 -16.56 -33.85
CA ALA A 129 6.08 -16.90 -33.43
C ALA A 129 6.02 -17.26 -31.93
N GLY A 130 5.24 -16.50 -31.15
CA GLY A 130 5.07 -16.66 -29.72
C GLY A 130 3.99 -15.72 -29.16
N ILE A 131 3.45 -16.04 -27.98
CA ILE A 131 2.43 -15.21 -27.30
C ILE A 131 3.11 -13.98 -26.71
N ARG A 132 2.82 -12.80 -27.25
CA ARG A 132 3.17 -11.51 -26.65
C ARG A 132 2.04 -11.07 -25.73
N ARG A 133 2.33 -10.87 -24.45
CA ARG A 133 1.37 -10.31 -23.50
C ARG A 133 1.57 -8.80 -23.44
N GLY A 134 0.48 -8.04 -23.58
CA GLY A 134 0.48 -6.59 -23.34
C GLY A 134 0.49 -6.27 -21.84
N VAL A 135 0.13 -5.03 -21.49
CA VAL A 135 -0.03 -4.61 -20.10
C VAL A 135 -1.05 -5.51 -19.40
N MET A 136 -0.66 -6.16 -18.31
CA MET A 136 -1.53 -7.06 -17.55
C MET A 136 -2.07 -6.35 -16.30
N ALA A 137 -3.28 -6.71 -15.86
CA ALA A 137 -3.84 -6.20 -14.61
C ALA A 137 -2.92 -6.46 -13.40
N ALA A 138 -2.18 -7.59 -13.41
CA ALA A 138 -1.20 -7.93 -12.38
C ALA A 138 -0.05 -6.91 -12.24
N ASP A 139 0.23 -6.10 -13.27
CA ASP A 139 1.24 -5.03 -13.21
C ASP A 139 0.68 -3.72 -12.59
N GLN A 140 -0.63 -3.65 -12.35
CA GLN A 140 -1.33 -2.42 -11.96
C GLN A 140 -1.74 -2.40 -10.48
N PHE A 141 -1.53 -3.48 -9.75
CA PHE A 141 -1.76 -3.55 -8.31
C PHE A 141 -0.60 -4.21 -7.59
N THR A 142 -0.54 -3.96 -6.28
CA THR A 142 0.37 -4.63 -5.36
C THR A 142 -0.45 -5.52 -4.45
N GLN A 143 0.01 -6.74 -4.24
CA GLN A 143 -0.55 -7.67 -3.27
C GLN A 143 0.37 -7.75 -2.04
N ILE A 144 -0.18 -7.57 -0.84
CA ILE A 144 0.58 -7.53 0.42
C ILE A 144 -0.15 -8.34 1.47
N ALA A 145 0.58 -9.17 2.21
CA ALA A 145 0.03 -9.93 3.33
C ALA A 145 -0.60 -9.02 4.39
N ASN A 146 -1.81 -9.38 4.85
CA ASN A 146 -2.55 -8.61 5.86
C ASN A 146 -1.75 -8.45 7.16
N GLY A 147 -0.86 -9.39 7.46
CA GLY A 147 0.05 -9.34 8.60
C GLY A 147 0.91 -8.07 8.63
N LEU A 148 1.45 -7.62 7.49
CA LEU A 148 2.23 -6.39 7.42
C LEU A 148 1.40 -5.17 7.86
N PHE A 149 0.22 -5.00 7.26
CA PHE A 149 -0.64 -3.86 7.58
C PHE A 149 -1.21 -3.91 8.99
N ARG A 150 -1.41 -5.11 9.54
CA ARG A 150 -1.93 -5.32 10.90
C ARG A 150 -0.85 -5.42 11.98
N ASP A 151 0.43 -5.42 11.63
CA ASP A 151 1.50 -5.47 12.61
C ASP A 151 1.47 -4.21 13.48
N SER A 152 1.25 -4.39 14.78
CA SER A 152 1.11 -3.28 15.74
C SER A 152 2.43 -2.64 16.12
N ARG A 153 3.55 -3.25 15.74
CA ARG A 153 4.89 -2.72 15.98
C ARG A 153 5.27 -1.68 14.92
N LEU A 154 4.68 -1.77 13.72
CA LEU A 154 4.94 -0.87 12.61
C LEU A 154 4.06 0.38 12.67
N SER A 155 4.67 1.54 12.44
CA SER A 155 3.95 2.77 12.15
C SER A 155 3.19 2.69 10.82
N TYR A 156 2.11 3.45 10.67
CA TYR A 156 1.41 3.59 9.39
C TYR A 156 2.32 4.18 8.31
N LYS A 157 3.28 5.02 8.69
CA LYS A 157 4.30 5.51 7.76
C LYS A 157 5.15 4.37 7.19
N ALA A 158 5.63 3.48 8.05
CA ALA A 158 6.40 2.30 7.64
C ALA A 158 5.57 1.40 6.70
N LYS A 159 4.30 1.16 7.05
CA LYS A 159 3.34 0.39 6.23
C LYS A 159 3.16 1.00 4.83
N GLY A 160 3.00 2.32 4.73
CA GLY A 160 2.85 2.99 3.44
C GLY A 160 4.15 3.05 2.62
N LEU A 161 5.31 3.15 3.27
CA LEU A 161 6.61 3.02 2.61
C LEU A 161 6.78 1.63 2.02
N PHE A 162 6.46 0.58 2.79
CA PHE A 162 6.48 -0.78 2.30
C PHE A 162 5.57 -0.95 1.08
N GLY A 163 4.36 -0.39 1.14
CA GLY A 163 3.43 -0.37 0.01
C GLY A 163 4.01 0.27 -1.24
N LEU A 164 4.66 1.44 -1.13
CA LEU A 164 5.34 2.09 -2.26
C LEU A 164 6.46 1.21 -2.83
N LEU A 165 7.35 0.70 -1.98
CA LEU A 165 8.48 -0.13 -2.39
C LEU A 165 8.00 -1.38 -3.14
N SER A 166 6.90 -1.98 -2.67
CA SER A 166 6.28 -3.16 -3.29
C SER A 166 5.65 -2.89 -4.65
N THR A 167 5.45 -1.64 -5.06
CA THR A 167 4.97 -1.33 -6.42
C THR A 167 6.04 -1.47 -7.49
N HIS A 168 7.30 -1.70 -7.11
CA HIS A 168 8.43 -1.82 -8.03
C HIS A 168 8.82 -3.29 -8.25
N ARG A 169 9.45 -3.56 -9.40
CA ARG A 169 9.94 -4.90 -9.75
C ARG A 169 11.29 -5.19 -9.07
N ASP A 170 11.63 -6.47 -8.96
CA ASP A 170 12.91 -6.93 -8.44
C ASP A 170 14.09 -6.25 -9.15
N GLY A 171 15.14 -5.92 -8.37
CA GLY A 171 16.32 -5.21 -8.87
C GLY A 171 16.15 -3.69 -9.00
N TRP A 172 14.95 -3.14 -8.75
CA TRP A 172 14.75 -1.70 -8.74
C TRP A 172 15.56 -1.02 -7.62
N ARG A 173 16.27 0.06 -7.96
CA ARG A 173 17.08 0.86 -7.04
C ARG A 173 16.45 2.24 -6.86
N MET A 174 16.41 2.73 -5.64
CA MET A 174 15.97 4.09 -5.35
C MET A 174 16.72 4.65 -4.14
N THR A 175 17.03 5.93 -4.17
CA THR A 175 17.60 6.62 -3.02
C THR A 175 16.50 7.05 -2.05
N VAL A 176 16.89 7.43 -0.83
CA VAL A 176 15.96 8.03 0.13
C VAL A 176 15.35 9.33 -0.42
N ALA A 177 16.13 10.10 -1.19
CA ALA A 177 15.64 11.31 -1.84
C ALA A 177 14.57 10.98 -2.90
N ASP A 178 14.75 9.91 -3.68
CA ASP A 178 13.76 9.45 -4.65
C ASP A 178 12.46 9.02 -3.96
N ILE A 179 12.56 8.32 -2.83
CA ILE A 179 11.41 7.97 -2.00
C ILE A 179 10.74 9.25 -1.48
N ALA A 180 11.49 10.20 -0.92
CA ALA A 180 10.91 11.43 -0.39
C ALA A 180 10.10 12.21 -1.44
N ARG A 181 10.54 12.21 -2.71
CA ARG A 181 9.81 12.84 -3.83
C ARG A 181 8.50 12.15 -4.22
N ARG A 182 8.27 10.91 -3.78
CA ARG A 182 7.07 10.09 -4.09
C ARG A 182 5.96 10.19 -3.03
N GLY A 183 6.08 11.14 -2.10
CA GLY A 183 5.05 11.44 -1.11
C GLY A 183 5.22 12.85 -0.55
N ARG A 184 4.39 13.19 0.44
CA ARG A 184 4.48 14.49 1.15
C ARG A 184 5.50 14.52 2.30
N ASP A 185 6.14 13.40 2.57
CA ASP A 185 7.07 13.23 3.68
C ASP A 185 8.51 13.53 3.25
N GLY A 186 9.23 14.35 4.02
CA GLY A 186 10.65 14.62 3.79
C GLY A 186 11.56 13.43 4.12
N GLU A 187 12.83 13.53 3.74
CA GLU A 187 13.81 12.45 3.91
C GLU A 187 13.94 11.92 5.35
N ALA A 188 13.84 12.79 6.37
CA ALA A 188 13.91 12.36 7.76
C ALA A 188 12.76 11.41 8.13
N ALA A 189 11.55 11.72 7.64
CA ALA A 189 10.39 10.87 7.83
C ALA A 189 10.57 9.54 7.08
N VAL A 190 11.09 9.56 5.85
CA VAL A 190 11.43 8.34 5.10
C VAL A 190 12.46 7.48 5.84
N LYS A 191 13.60 8.06 6.27
CA LYS A 191 14.66 7.36 7.03
C LYS A 191 14.10 6.70 8.28
N SER A 192 13.26 7.40 9.04
CA SER A 192 12.62 6.84 10.24
C SER A 192 11.70 5.66 9.92
N GLY A 193 10.92 5.73 8.84
CA GLY A 193 10.03 4.63 8.45
C GLY A 193 10.77 3.43 7.87
N LEU A 194 11.85 3.63 7.12
CA LEU A 194 12.72 2.54 6.66
C LEU A 194 13.39 1.84 7.85
N LYS A 195 13.89 2.61 8.84
CA LYS A 195 14.45 2.06 10.08
C LYS A 195 13.43 1.27 10.89
N ASP A 196 12.17 1.68 10.88
CA ASP A 196 11.07 0.97 11.52
C ASP A 196 10.83 -0.41 10.84
N LEU A 197 10.81 -0.45 9.50
CA LEU A 197 10.75 -1.70 8.74
C LEU A 197 11.97 -2.61 9.02
N GLU A 198 13.18 -2.05 9.02
CA GLU A 198 14.43 -2.77 9.33
C GLU A 198 14.39 -3.40 10.73
N LYS A 199 14.01 -2.61 11.73
CA LYS A 199 13.93 -3.04 13.14
C LYS A 199 13.02 -4.26 13.31
N HIS A 200 11.98 -4.37 12.50
CA HIS A 200 10.99 -5.44 12.58
C HIS A 200 11.16 -6.54 11.52
N GLY A 201 12.24 -6.48 10.72
CA GLY A 201 12.63 -7.52 9.76
C GLY A 201 11.89 -7.46 8.43
N PHE A 202 11.06 -6.44 8.19
CA PHE A 202 10.32 -6.27 6.93
C PHE A 202 11.17 -5.65 5.81
N LEU A 203 12.34 -5.12 6.16
CA LEU A 203 13.31 -4.57 5.23
C LEU A 203 14.73 -4.96 5.64
N VAL A 204 15.56 -5.31 4.66
CA VAL A 204 17.01 -5.45 4.79
C VAL A 204 17.65 -4.48 3.81
N ARG A 205 18.64 -3.72 4.29
CA ARG A 205 19.38 -2.78 3.47
C ARG A 205 20.73 -3.38 3.11
N GLU A 206 20.91 -3.66 1.83
CA GLU A 206 22.20 -4.06 1.28
C GLU A 206 22.89 -2.81 0.74
N ARG A 207 24.11 -2.55 1.21
CA ARG A 207 24.92 -1.43 0.73
C ARG A 207 26.03 -1.98 -0.14
N GLU A 208 26.04 -1.59 -1.41
CA GLU A 208 27.21 -1.77 -2.25
C GLU A 208 28.27 -0.74 -1.82
N ARG A 209 29.53 -1.14 -1.76
CA ARG A 209 30.66 -0.21 -1.67
C ARG A 209 31.22 -0.05 -3.06
N ASP A 210 31.49 1.19 -3.45
CA ASP A 210 32.15 1.46 -4.70
C ASP A 210 33.62 0.99 -4.64
N PRO A 211 34.27 0.74 -5.79
CA PRO A 211 35.66 0.29 -5.84
C PRO A 211 36.66 1.24 -5.14
N ASP A 212 36.29 2.52 -4.99
CA ASP A 212 37.06 3.57 -4.31
C ASP A 212 36.83 3.60 -2.78
N GLY A 213 36.05 2.66 -2.24
CA GLY A 213 35.74 2.56 -0.81
C GLY A 213 34.63 3.50 -0.34
N THR A 214 34.06 4.33 -1.22
CA THR A 214 32.90 5.15 -0.90
C THR A 214 31.63 4.28 -0.80
N LEU A 215 30.62 4.82 -0.12
CA LEU A 215 29.34 4.13 0.04
C LEU A 215 28.54 4.29 -1.25
N GLY A 216 28.34 3.18 -1.97
CA GLY A 216 27.51 3.15 -3.17
C GLY A 216 26.01 3.14 -2.87
N GLY A 217 25.24 2.78 -3.89
CA GLY A 217 23.79 2.66 -3.80
C GLY A 217 23.32 1.67 -2.73
N ALA A 218 22.19 1.97 -2.09
CA ALA A 218 21.53 1.01 -1.21
C ALA A 218 20.46 0.24 -1.99
N ALA A 219 20.54 -1.08 -1.99
CA ALA A 219 19.44 -1.96 -2.38
C ALA A 219 18.57 -2.24 -1.16
N TYR A 220 17.25 -2.26 -1.38
CA TYR A 220 16.26 -2.58 -0.36
C TYR A 220 15.66 -3.95 -0.69
N PHE A 221 15.84 -4.90 0.20
CA PHE A 221 15.16 -6.18 0.14
C PHE A 221 13.98 -6.13 1.13
N ILE A 222 12.76 -6.29 0.64
CA ILE A 222 11.56 -6.21 1.47
C ILE A 222 10.83 -7.55 1.50
N THR A 223 10.11 -7.81 2.60
CA THR A 223 9.26 -8.98 2.77
C THR A 223 8.04 -8.62 3.59
N ASP A 224 6.87 -9.14 3.24
CA ASP A 224 5.66 -9.04 4.05
C ASP A 224 5.48 -10.26 4.98
N LEU A 225 6.42 -11.21 4.95
CA LEU A 225 6.46 -12.43 5.76
C LEU A 225 7.84 -12.60 6.44
N PRO A 226 8.27 -11.68 7.32
CA PRO A 226 9.61 -11.71 7.91
C PRO A 226 9.87 -12.93 8.78
N SER A 227 8.83 -13.55 9.37
CA SER A 227 8.96 -14.76 10.19
C SER A 227 9.38 -16.00 9.39
N LEU A 228 9.19 -16.00 8.07
CA LEU A 228 9.58 -17.12 7.19
C LEU A 228 10.99 -16.97 6.62
N GLN A 229 11.64 -15.82 6.85
CA GLN A 229 13.02 -15.65 6.47
C GLN A 229 13.90 -16.42 7.44
N SER A 230 14.62 -17.43 6.92
CA SER A 230 15.66 -18.09 7.68
C SER A 230 16.64 -17.01 8.13
N ARG A 231 16.84 -16.87 9.45
CA ARG A 231 17.91 -16.04 10.00
C ARG A 231 19.20 -16.55 9.37
N ARG A 232 19.76 -15.82 8.39
CA ARG A 232 21.12 -16.09 7.93
C ARG A 232 22.01 -15.95 9.17
N SER A 233 22.49 -17.08 9.66
CA SER A 233 23.49 -17.21 10.72
C SER A 233 24.81 -16.61 10.26
#